data_AF-A0A9D7E1Q6-F1
#
_entry.id   AF-A0A9D7E1Q6-F1
#
_cell.length_a   1.000
_cell.length_b   1.000
_cell.length_c   1.000
_cell.angle_alpha   90.00
_cell.angle_beta   90.00
_cell.angle_gamma   90.00
#
_symmetry.space_group_name_H-M   'P 1'
#
loop_
_entity.id
_entity.type
_entity.pdbx_description
1 polymer ?
#
loop_
_entity_poly.entity_id
_entity_poly.type
_entity_poly.pdbx_seq_one_letter_code
_entity_poly.pdbx_strand_id
1 'polypeptide(L)'
;MISEPRGTRPVVMKQLNLVLEPLKFMGFSLEQTTQGCVFANLGACVAKLPAAERFAVHKLIVFGERPDSEWVNAAKDLPPTASLASWFLDNGQADVFNAVWRDALGRGRGWRARAQQGKGRCCVWRPTRRRGTLVGLSP
;
A
#
# COMPACT_ATOMS: atom_id res chain seq x y z
N MET A 1 -19.11 12.27 -13.36
CA MET A 1 -19.04 13.00 -12.09
C MET A 1 -17.76 12.54 -11.38
N ILE A 2 -16.65 13.24 -11.61
CA ILE A 2 -15.33 12.86 -11.06
C ILE A 2 -15.22 13.55 -9.71
N SER A 3 -15.29 12.77 -8.63
CA SER A 3 -15.19 13.24 -7.25
C SER A 3 -13.82 13.89 -7.00
N GLU A 4 -13.83 15.11 -6.45
CA GLU A 4 -12.64 15.80 -5.95
C GLU A 4 -11.75 14.90 -5.08
N PRO A 5 -10.42 15.13 -5.08
CA PRO A 5 -9.54 14.45 -4.14
C PRO A 5 -10.04 14.78 -2.73
N ARG A 6 -10.49 13.76 -1.99
CA ARG A 6 -10.98 13.92 -0.61
C ARG A 6 -9.86 14.59 0.19
N GLY A 7 -10.05 15.87 0.49
CA GLY A 7 -9.04 16.73 1.07
C GLY A 7 -8.56 16.22 2.41
N THR A 8 -7.38 16.69 2.83
CA THR A 8 -6.67 16.34 4.07
C THR A 8 -7.43 16.67 5.37
N ARG A 9 -8.71 17.05 5.30
CA ARG A 9 -9.52 17.48 6.44
C ARG A 9 -10.40 16.32 6.94
N PRO A 10 -10.50 16.12 8.26
CA PRO A 10 -11.43 15.17 8.83
C PRO A 10 -12.87 15.45 8.39
N VAL A 11 -13.62 14.40 8.03
CA VAL A 11 -15.02 14.48 7.63
C VAL A 11 -15.88 13.92 8.76
N VAL A 12 -16.77 14.75 9.33
CA VAL A 12 -17.67 14.33 10.40
C VAL A 12 -18.95 13.75 9.81
N MET A 13 -19.20 12.45 10.04
CA MET A 13 -20.46 11.79 9.70
C MET A 13 -21.37 11.72 10.93
N LYS A 14 -22.21 12.76 11.09
CA LYS A 14 -23.12 12.90 12.24
C LYS A 14 -24.07 11.71 12.42
N GLN A 15 -24.56 11.12 11.33
CA GLN A 15 -25.49 9.99 11.35
C GLN A 15 -24.87 8.72 11.97
N LEU A 16 -23.55 8.57 11.86
CA LEU A 16 -22.81 7.44 12.41
C LEU A 16 -22.07 7.81 13.70
N ASN A 17 -22.14 9.07 14.15
CA ASN A 17 -21.35 9.62 15.25
C ASN A 17 -19.84 9.33 15.12
N LEU A 18 -19.31 9.42 13.89
CA LEU A 18 -17.91 9.14 13.58
C LEU A 18 -17.23 10.32 12.90
N VAL A 19 -15.94 10.49 13.18
CA VAL A 19 -15.05 11.39 12.45
C VAL A 19 -14.14 10.53 11.57
N LEU A 20 -14.19 10.75 10.27
CA LEU A 20 -13.33 10.08 9.31
C LEU A 20 -12.09 10.92 9.05
N GLU A 21 -10.92 10.38 9.38
CA GLU A 21 -9.65 10.97 8.98
C GLU A 21 -9.21 10.41 7.61
N PRO A 22 -8.90 11.26 6.63
CA PRO A 22 -8.42 10.81 5.33
C PRO A 22 -7.08 10.08 5.49
N LEU A 23 -7.03 8.83 5.01
CA LEU A 23 -5.76 8.10 4.99
C LEU A 23 -4.82 8.73 3.95
N LYS A 24 -3.66 9.17 4.41
CA LYS A 24 -2.61 9.71 3.54
C LYS A 24 -2.25 8.70 2.45
N PHE A 25 -1.93 9.21 1.26
CA PHE A 25 -1.48 8.42 0.11
C PHE A 25 -2.53 7.48 -0.52
N MET A 26 -3.78 7.45 -0.01
CA MET A 26 -4.83 6.56 -0.52
C MET A 26 -5.10 6.72 -2.03
N GLY A 27 -4.99 7.94 -2.56
CA GLY A 27 -5.17 8.21 -3.99
C GLY A 27 -4.28 7.33 -4.88
N PHE A 28 -3.03 7.09 -4.48
CA PHE A 28 -2.08 6.27 -5.24
C PHE A 28 -2.54 4.83 -5.42
N SER A 29 -3.17 4.24 -4.39
CA SER A 29 -3.66 2.86 -4.47
C SER A 29 -4.96 2.76 -5.28
N LEU A 30 -5.73 3.84 -5.35
CA LEU A 30 -7.01 3.89 -6.07
C LEU A 30 -6.86 4.33 -7.53
N GLU A 31 -5.66 4.72 -7.95
CA GLU A 31 -5.32 4.90 -9.35
C GLU A 31 -5.17 3.52 -10.03
N GLN A 32 -5.67 3.41 -11.27
CA GLN A 32 -5.55 2.21 -12.10
C GLN A 32 -6.00 0.92 -11.39
N THR A 33 -7.19 0.94 -10.79
CA THR A 33 -7.79 -0.25 -10.16
C THR A 33 -8.01 -1.36 -11.17
N THR A 34 -7.84 -2.61 -10.73
CA THR A 34 -8.23 -3.82 -11.46
C THR A 34 -9.63 -4.30 -11.02
N GLN A 35 -10.25 -5.19 -11.79
CA GLN A 35 -11.49 -5.86 -11.41
C GLN A 35 -11.17 -7.23 -10.83
N GLY A 36 -11.73 -7.53 -9.66
CA GLY A 36 -11.66 -8.85 -9.02
C GLY A 36 -13.05 -9.42 -8.78
N CYS A 37 -13.15 -10.74 -8.72
CA CYS A 37 -14.36 -11.45 -8.32
C CYS A 37 -14.20 -11.94 -6.88
N VAL A 38 -15.11 -11.55 -6.00
CA VAL A 38 -15.16 -11.99 -4.60
C VAL A 38 -16.22 -13.09 -4.50
N PHE A 39 -15.81 -14.27 -4.09
CA PHE A 39 -16.70 -15.40 -3.83
C PHE A 39 -17.09 -15.41 -2.34
N ALA A 40 -18.38 -15.57 -2.07
CA ALA A 40 -18.95 -15.70 -0.73
C ALA A 40 -20.07 -16.74 -0.73
N ASN A 41 -20.51 -17.16 0.46
CA ASN A 41 -21.62 -18.13 0.59
C ASN A 41 -22.91 -17.67 -0.09
N LEU A 42 -23.11 -16.36 -0.23
CA LEU A 42 -24.29 -15.75 -0.87
C LEU A 42 -24.15 -15.60 -2.38
N GLY A 43 -23.01 -15.96 -2.97
CA GLY A 43 -22.72 -15.84 -4.40
C GLY A 43 -21.40 -15.14 -4.69
N ALA A 44 -21.26 -14.63 -5.91
CA ALA A 44 -20.06 -13.94 -6.36
C ALA A 44 -20.38 -12.48 -6.71
N CYS A 45 -19.50 -11.55 -6.35
CA CYS A 45 -19.61 -10.15 -6.74
C CYS A 45 -18.33 -9.63 -7.38
N VAL A 46 -18.48 -8.79 -8.41
CA VAL A 46 -17.34 -8.11 -9.04
C VAL A 46 -17.08 -6.81 -8.30
N ALA A 47 -15.84 -6.63 -7.84
CA ALA A 47 -15.39 -5.46 -7.12
C ALA A 47 -14.20 -4.80 -7.83
N LYS A 48 -14.09 -3.47 -7.72
CA LYS A 48 -12.88 -2.75 -8.10
C LYS A 48 -11.87 -2.86 -6.97
N LEU A 49 -10.71 -3.41 -7.28
CA LEU A 49 -9.60 -3.61 -6.35
C LEU A 49 -8.40 -2.77 -6.78
N PRO A 50 -7.59 -2.29 -5.84
CA PRO A 50 -6.29 -1.72 -6.19
C PRO A 50 -5.44 -2.80 -6.89
N ALA A 51 -4.61 -2.39 -7.86
CA ALA A 51 -3.62 -3.29 -8.43
C ALA A 51 -2.63 -3.74 -7.33
N ALA A 52 -2.19 -4.99 -7.36
CA ALA A 52 -1.49 -5.62 -6.23
C ALA A 52 -0.15 -4.93 -5.92
N GLU A 53 0.59 -4.55 -6.95
CA GLU A 53 1.83 -3.79 -6.86
C GLU A 53 1.60 -2.38 -6.27
N ARG A 54 0.51 -1.70 -6.67
CA ARG A 54 0.15 -0.38 -6.12
C ARG A 54 -0.25 -0.47 -4.66
N PHE A 55 -1.03 -1.50 -4.30
CA PHE A 55 -1.40 -1.75 -2.91
C PHE A 55 -0.17 -1.99 -2.03
N ALA A 56 0.76 -2.85 -2.47
CA ALA A 56 1.98 -3.14 -1.74
C ALA A 56 2.88 -1.90 -1.57
N VAL A 57 3.14 -1.14 -2.64
CA VAL A 57 3.94 0.09 -2.58
C VAL A 57 3.28 1.14 -1.69
N HIS A 58 1.95 1.31 -1.78
CA HIS A 58 1.19 2.20 -0.90
C HIS A 58 1.37 1.84 0.57
N LYS A 59 1.20 0.56 0.93
CA LYS A 59 1.35 0.09 2.30
C LYS A 59 2.76 0.27 2.83
N LEU A 60 3.78 0.11 1.98
CA LEU A 60 5.17 0.38 2.34
C LEU A 60 5.42 1.86 2.65
N ILE A 61 4.81 2.78 1.89
CA ILE A 61 4.91 4.23 2.14
C ILE A 61 4.19 4.63 3.44
N VAL A 62 2.97 4.11 3.63
CA VAL A 62 2.20 4.34 4.86
C VAL A 62 2.95 3.80 6.09
N PHE A 63 3.62 2.66 5.95
CA PHE A 63 4.48 2.10 7.00
C PHE A 63 5.65 3.04 7.37
N GLY A 64 6.26 3.70 6.38
CA GLY A 64 7.30 4.70 6.60
C GLY A 64 6.80 6.01 7.22
N GLU A 65 5.55 6.39 6.96
CA GLU A 65 4.94 7.62 7.51
C GLU A 65 4.51 7.49 8.98
N ARG A 66 4.11 6.30 9.43
CA ARG A 66 3.56 6.13 10.78
C ARG A 66 4.62 6.37 11.88
N PRO A 67 4.24 7.04 12.98
CA PRO A 67 5.12 7.20 14.13
C PRO A 67 5.36 5.86 14.82
N ASP A 68 6.44 5.77 15.58
CA ASP A 68 6.84 4.52 16.25
C ASP A 68 5.81 4.06 17.30
N SER A 69 5.01 4.99 17.84
CA SER A 69 3.87 4.67 18.71
C SER A 69 2.78 3.83 18.04
N GLU A 70 2.68 3.88 16.70
CA GLU A 70 1.73 3.10 15.92
C GLU A 70 2.36 1.87 15.25
N TRP A 71 3.60 1.53 15.60
CA TRP A 71 4.37 0.49 14.95
C TRP A 71 3.66 -0.86 14.92
N VAL A 72 2.96 -1.23 16.00
CA VAL A 72 2.21 -2.50 16.08
C VAL A 72 1.13 -2.59 15.00
N ASN A 73 0.45 -1.48 14.69
CA ASN A 73 -0.55 -1.44 13.62
C ASN A 73 0.10 -1.36 12.25
N ALA A 74 1.19 -0.62 12.14
CA ALA A 74 1.96 -0.47 10.91
C ALA A 74 2.59 -1.81 10.47
N ALA A 75 3.13 -2.59 11.40
CA ALA A 75 3.80 -3.86 11.12
C ALA A 75 2.86 -4.94 10.57
N LYS A 76 1.54 -4.85 10.81
CA LYS A 76 0.54 -5.77 10.26
C LYS A 76 0.46 -5.72 8.74
N ASP A 77 0.82 -4.59 8.14
CA ASP A 77 0.82 -4.40 6.69
C ASP A 77 2.08 -4.99 6.01
N LEU A 78 3.14 -5.29 6.77
CA LEU A 78 4.40 -5.79 6.23
C LEU A 78 4.33 -7.21 5.64
N PRO A 79 3.76 -8.23 6.31
CA PRO A 79 3.72 -9.58 5.74
C PRO A 79 3.00 -9.62 4.37
N PRO A 80 1.79 -9.06 4.22
CA PRO A 80 1.14 -9.00 2.90
C PRO A 80 1.96 -8.27 1.84
N THR A 81 2.58 -7.14 2.22
CA THR A 81 3.44 -6.35 1.31
C THR A 81 4.66 -7.13 0.83
N ALA A 82 5.34 -7.82 1.75
CA ALA A 82 6.52 -8.63 1.45
C ALA A 82 6.16 -9.85 0.59
N SER A 83 5.03 -10.51 0.86
CA SER A 83 4.53 -11.63 0.06
C SER A 83 4.22 -11.21 -1.37
N LEU A 84 3.55 -10.07 -1.57
CA LEU A 84 3.27 -9.55 -2.91
C LEU A 84 4.56 -9.23 -3.67
N ALA A 85 5.49 -8.52 -3.03
CA ALA A 85 6.76 -8.18 -3.68
C ALA A 85 7.59 -9.42 -4.06
N SER A 86 7.64 -10.43 -3.19
CA SER A 86 8.29 -11.70 -3.54
C SER A 86 7.56 -12.43 -4.66
N TRP A 87 6.23 -12.44 -4.66
CA TRP A 87 5.47 -13.03 -5.75
C TRP A 87 5.79 -12.36 -7.10
N PHE A 88 5.85 -11.03 -7.17
CA PHE A 88 6.23 -10.33 -8.41
C PHE A 88 7.65 -10.69 -8.87
N LEU A 89 8.60 -10.79 -7.93
CA LEU A 89 9.98 -11.19 -8.24
C LEU A 89 10.04 -12.64 -8.75
N ASP A 90 9.42 -13.58 -8.03
CA ASP A 90 9.46 -15.02 -8.31
C ASP A 90 8.74 -15.37 -9.62
N ASN A 91 7.80 -14.52 -10.09
CA ASN A 91 7.06 -14.70 -11.34
C ASN A 91 7.62 -13.87 -12.51
N GLY A 92 8.84 -13.31 -12.39
CA GLY A 92 9.48 -12.54 -13.48
C GLY A 92 8.81 -11.20 -13.79
N GLN A 93 7.98 -10.70 -12.88
CA GLN A 93 7.26 -9.43 -13.00
C GLN A 93 7.88 -8.31 -12.13
N ALA A 94 9.18 -8.43 -11.83
CA ALA A 94 9.90 -7.44 -11.04
C ALA A 94 9.83 -6.03 -11.65
N ASP A 95 9.85 -5.91 -12.98
CA ASP A 95 9.78 -4.63 -13.68
C ASP A 95 8.44 -3.92 -13.49
N VAL A 96 7.34 -4.66 -13.41
CA VAL A 96 5.99 -4.10 -13.15
C VAL A 96 5.98 -3.46 -11.76
N PHE A 97 6.47 -4.20 -10.75
CA PHE A 97 6.56 -3.70 -9.38
C PHE A 97 7.52 -2.50 -9.28
N ASN A 98 8.68 -2.58 -9.93
CA ASN A 98 9.70 -1.53 -9.94
C ASN A 98 9.24 -0.26 -10.69
N ALA A 99 8.41 -0.37 -11.73
CA ALA A 99 7.80 0.79 -12.39
C ALA A 99 6.92 1.57 -11.43
N VAL A 100 6.07 0.87 -10.66
CA VAL A 100 5.18 1.49 -9.66
C VAL A 100 5.94 2.05 -8.46
N TRP A 101 7.01 1.37 -8.04
CA TRP A 101 7.93 1.91 -7.04
C TRP A 101 8.57 3.23 -7.50
N ARG A 102 9.07 3.29 -8.73
CA ARG A 102 9.66 4.52 -9.32
C ARG A 102 8.63 5.65 -9.47
N ASP A 103 7.40 5.33 -9.87
CA ASP A 103 6.28 6.29 -9.86
C ASP A 103 6.12 6.92 -8.47
N ALA A 104 6.03 6.10 -7.42
CA ALA A 104 5.92 6.60 -6.06
C ALA A 104 7.11 7.50 -5.64
N LEU A 105 8.35 7.14 -5.99
CA LEU A 105 9.54 7.95 -5.70
C LEU A 105 9.60 9.26 -6.53
N GLY A 106 8.92 9.29 -7.67
CA GLY A 106 8.82 10.44 -8.58
C GLY A 106 7.82 11.50 -8.13
N ARG A 107 6.86 11.18 -7.27
CA ARG A 107 5.78 12.09 -6.82
C ARG A 107 6.23 13.21 -5.87
N GLY A 108 7.49 13.23 -5.46
CA GLY A 108 8.11 14.34 -4.74
C GLY A 108 8.93 13.93 -3.52
N ARG A 109 9.63 14.89 -2.93
CA ARG A 109 10.56 14.65 -1.80
C ARG A 109 9.90 13.98 -0.61
N GLY A 110 8.67 14.38 -0.27
CA GLY A 110 7.92 13.80 0.85
C GLY A 110 7.58 12.32 0.66
N TRP A 111 7.24 11.91 -0.57
CA TRP A 111 6.95 10.52 -0.91
C TRP A 111 8.22 9.67 -0.86
N ARG A 112 9.30 10.17 -1.47
CA ARG A 112 10.59 9.50 -1.51
C ARG A 112 11.13 9.19 -0.11
N ALA A 113 11.11 10.18 0.79
CA ALA A 113 11.61 10.00 2.16
C ALA A 113 10.86 8.88 2.89
N ARG A 114 9.53 8.88 2.84
CA ARG A 114 8.67 7.88 3.49
C ARG A 114 8.80 6.51 2.87
N ALA A 115 8.87 6.42 1.54
CA ALA A 115 9.09 5.18 0.83
C ALA A 115 10.42 4.53 1.25
N GLN A 116 11.51 5.31 1.26
CA GLN A 116 12.82 4.83 1.67
C GLN A 116 12.86 4.42 3.15
N GLN A 117 12.23 5.19 4.03
CA GLN A 117 12.07 4.84 5.45
C GLN A 117 11.29 3.53 5.62
N GLY A 118 10.21 3.34 4.87
CA GLY A 118 9.42 2.11 4.86
C GLY A 118 10.24 0.91 4.40
N LYS A 119 10.98 1.04 3.28
CA LYS A 119 11.90 0.00 2.78
C LYS A 119 12.94 -0.38 3.83
N GLY A 120 13.61 0.60 4.43
CA GLY A 120 14.63 0.37 5.45
C GLY A 120 14.08 -0.36 6.67
N ARG A 121 12.95 0.10 7.22
CA ARG A 121 12.31 -0.53 8.38
C ARG A 121 11.76 -1.93 8.08
N CYS A 122 11.24 -2.17 6.87
CA CYS A 122 10.79 -3.50 6.45
C CYS A 122 11.95 -4.50 6.38
N CYS A 123 13.14 -4.09 5.93
CA CYS A 123 14.32 -4.95 5.91
C CYS A 123 14.74 -5.42 7.31
N VAL A 124 14.46 -4.62 8.34
CA VAL A 124 14.78 -4.92 9.75
C VAL A 124 13.74 -5.83 10.41
N TRP A 125 12.46 -5.74 10.03
CA TRP A 125 11.35 -6.47 10.68
C TRP A 125 11.40 -8.01 10.57
N ARG A 126 12.23 -8.60 9.70
CA ARG A 126 12.28 -10.04 9.34
C ARG A 126 11.78 -11.02 10.43
N PRO A 127 10.52 -11.52 10.35
CA PRO A 127 10.09 -12.69 11.09
C PRO A 127 10.59 -13.92 10.33
N THR A 128 11.29 -14.78 11.06
CA THR A 128 11.96 -15.98 10.60
C THR A 128 11.10 -16.88 9.68
N ARG A 129 11.72 -17.41 8.60
CA ARG A 129 11.29 -18.53 7.74
C ARG A 129 9.94 -18.41 6.97
N ARG A 130 9.86 -17.53 5.98
CA ARG A 130 9.47 -17.84 4.57
C ARG A 130 9.66 -16.58 3.72
N ARG A 131 10.18 -16.76 2.51
CA ARG A 131 10.81 -15.74 1.64
C ARG A 131 9.84 -14.62 1.24
N GLY A 132 10.22 -13.40 1.58
CA GLY A 132 9.56 -12.13 1.24
C GLY A 132 10.62 -11.04 1.20
N THR A 133 11.46 -10.98 0.16
CA THR A 133 12.66 -10.14 0.17
C THR A 133 12.50 -8.95 -0.79
N LEU A 134 12.38 -7.73 -0.25
CA LEU A 134 12.34 -6.46 -1.02
C LEU A 134 13.69 -6.05 -1.66
N VAL A 135 14.65 -6.97 -1.79
CA VAL A 135 16.02 -6.68 -2.26
C VAL A 135 16.05 -6.26 -3.73
N GLY A 136 15.00 -6.54 -4.51
CA GLY A 136 14.89 -6.15 -5.93
C GLY A 136 14.39 -4.73 -6.22
N LEU A 137 14.12 -3.91 -5.20
CA LEU A 137 13.62 -2.53 -5.39
C LEU A 137 14.72 -1.55 -5.81
N SER A 138 14.78 -1.21 -7.09
CA SER A 138 15.72 -0.22 -7.64
C SER A 138 15.18 1.22 -7.55
N PRO A 139 16.03 2.23 -7.35
CA PRO A 139 15.64 3.66 -7.38
C PRO A 139 14.99 4.10 -8.70
#